data_AF-A0A5B7ANK0-F1
#
_entry.id   AF-A0A5B7ANK0-F1
#
_cell.length_a   1.000
_cell.length_b   1.000
_cell.length_c   1.000
_cell.angle_alpha   90.00
_cell.angle_beta   90.00
_cell.angle_gamma   90.00
#
_symmetry.space_group_name_H-M   'P 1'
#
loop_
_entity.id
_entity.type
_entity.pdbx_description
1 polymer ?
#
loop_
_entity_poly.entity_id
_entity_poly.type
_entity_poly.pdbx_seq_one_letter_code
_entity_poly.pdbx_strand_id
1 'polypeptide(L)'
;MQPLDDGFGAIVQSCKGLRRLSLTGLLTDQVFLYIGMYAEQLEMLSVAFAGDSDEGMLYVLNGCKKLKKLEIRDSPFGNVALLTDVGKYETMRSLWMSSCEVTLEGCKTVAKLMPRLNVEIINESEQVEVEASPDDRQKVEKMYLYRTLVGPRRDAPDFVWTL
;
A
#
# COMPACT_ATOMS: atom_id res chain seq x y z
N MET A 1 -11.93 -20.61 12.31
CA MET A 1 -13.00 -19.69 11.87
C MET A 1 -12.97 -19.64 10.36
N GLN A 2 -14.12 -19.45 9.69
CA GLN A 2 -14.14 -19.27 8.24
C GLN A 2 -13.81 -17.81 7.88
N PRO A 3 -13.04 -17.54 6.80
CA PRO A 3 -12.80 -16.20 6.30
C PRO A 3 -14.10 -15.50 5.85
N LEU A 4 -14.09 -14.16 5.82
CA LEU A 4 -15.21 -13.32 5.38
C LEU A 4 -15.17 -12.99 3.88
N ASP A 5 -14.34 -13.70 3.11
CA ASP A 5 -14.04 -13.39 1.70
C ASP A 5 -15.31 -13.35 0.84
N ASP A 6 -16.15 -14.37 0.94
CA ASP A 6 -17.41 -14.46 0.18
C ASP A 6 -18.40 -13.35 0.53
N GLY A 7 -18.41 -12.93 1.80
CA GLY A 7 -19.28 -11.85 2.27
C GLY A 7 -18.92 -10.51 1.63
N PHE A 8 -17.63 -10.15 1.67
CA PHE A 8 -17.16 -8.95 0.97
C PHE A 8 -17.22 -9.10 -0.55
N GLY A 9 -16.98 -10.31 -1.07
CA GLY A 9 -17.13 -10.67 -2.48
C GLY A 9 -18.53 -10.35 -2.99
N ALA A 10 -19.57 -10.78 -2.28
CA ALA A 10 -20.95 -10.46 -2.60
C ALA A 10 -21.23 -8.95 -2.60
N ILE A 11 -20.68 -8.20 -1.62
CA ILE A 11 -20.82 -6.74 -1.55
C ILE A 11 -20.23 -6.09 -2.82
N VAL A 12 -18.98 -6.39 -3.16
CA VAL A 12 -18.34 -5.76 -4.34
C VAL A 12 -18.94 -6.24 -5.66
N GLN A 13 -19.49 -7.45 -5.69
CA GLN A 13 -20.20 -7.98 -6.84
C GLN A 13 -21.55 -7.28 -7.04
N SER A 14 -22.32 -7.00 -6.00
CA SER A 14 -23.65 -6.38 -6.12
C SER A 14 -23.60 -4.85 -6.16
N CYS A 15 -22.74 -4.22 -5.36
CA CYS A 15 -22.68 -2.75 -5.21
C CYS A 15 -21.80 -2.11 -6.30
N LYS A 16 -22.26 -2.09 -7.56
CA LYS A 16 -21.49 -1.56 -8.70
C LYS A 16 -21.08 -0.09 -8.61
N GLY A 17 -21.75 0.70 -7.76
CA GLY A 17 -21.42 2.10 -7.47
C GLY A 17 -20.50 2.31 -6.26
N LEU A 18 -19.96 1.25 -5.66
CA LEU A 18 -19.14 1.35 -4.44
C LEU A 18 -17.85 2.11 -4.72
N ARG A 19 -17.63 3.19 -3.96
CA ARG A 19 -16.45 4.07 -4.09
C ARG A 19 -15.48 3.99 -2.93
N ARG A 20 -15.92 3.52 -1.77
CA ARG A 20 -15.09 3.40 -0.57
C ARG A 20 -15.39 2.10 0.13
N LEU A 21 -14.35 1.40 0.55
CA LEU A 21 -14.45 0.14 1.27
C LEU A 21 -13.34 0.07 2.32
N SER A 22 -13.70 -0.45 3.49
CA SER A 22 -12.76 -0.77 4.57
C SER A 22 -12.96 -2.22 4.95
N LEU A 23 -11.86 -2.97 5.01
CA LEU A 23 -11.85 -4.41 5.30
C LEU A 23 -11.36 -4.68 6.72
N THR A 24 -11.94 -5.70 7.35
CA THR A 24 -11.60 -6.19 8.68
C THR A 24 -12.07 -7.63 8.83
N GLY A 25 -11.50 -8.35 9.80
CA GLY A 25 -11.78 -9.75 10.07
C GLY A 25 -10.81 -10.68 9.33
N LEU A 26 -11.02 -11.99 9.48
CA LEU A 26 -10.18 -12.98 8.81
C LEU A 26 -10.47 -12.96 7.30
N LEU A 27 -9.47 -12.57 6.51
CA LEU A 27 -9.59 -12.38 5.06
C LEU A 27 -8.33 -12.92 4.36
N THR A 28 -8.52 -13.65 3.27
CA THR A 28 -7.46 -14.25 2.45
C THR A 28 -7.22 -13.43 1.18
N ASP A 29 -6.26 -13.81 0.34
CA ASP A 29 -6.07 -13.19 -0.98
C ASP A 29 -7.33 -13.25 -1.87
N GLN A 30 -8.26 -14.17 -1.58
CA GLN A 30 -9.51 -14.35 -2.32
C GLN A 30 -10.42 -13.11 -2.27
N VAL A 31 -10.49 -12.38 -1.15
CA VAL A 31 -11.31 -11.15 -1.08
C VAL A 31 -10.78 -10.09 -2.04
N PHE A 32 -9.46 -10.00 -2.16
CA PHE A 32 -8.81 -9.03 -3.02
C PHE A 32 -8.95 -9.39 -4.49
N LEU A 33 -8.97 -10.68 -4.83
CA LEU A 33 -9.35 -11.15 -6.16
C LEU A 33 -10.76 -10.66 -6.52
N TYR A 34 -11.74 -10.84 -5.62
CA TYR A 34 -13.11 -10.34 -5.86
C TYR A 34 -13.17 -8.82 -5.98
N ILE A 35 -12.43 -8.08 -5.15
CA ILE A 35 -12.33 -6.62 -5.25
C ILE A 35 -11.76 -6.22 -6.60
N GLY A 36 -10.66 -6.83 -7.04
CA GLY A 36 -10.05 -6.58 -8.34
C GLY A 36 -10.99 -6.90 -9.51
N MET A 37 -11.77 -7.97 -9.41
CA MET A 37 -12.71 -8.38 -10.44
C MET A 37 -13.96 -7.50 -10.54
N TYR A 38 -14.48 -7.01 -9.42
CA TYR A 38 -15.83 -6.42 -9.38
C TYR A 38 -15.90 -4.95 -8.96
N ALA A 39 -14.92 -4.45 -8.21
CA ALA A 39 -14.95 -3.11 -7.61
C ALA A 39 -14.33 -2.03 -8.52
N GLU A 40 -14.75 -1.97 -9.79
CA GLU A 40 -14.16 -1.07 -10.79
C GLU A 40 -14.31 0.43 -10.45
N GLN A 41 -15.34 0.79 -9.68
CA GLN A 41 -15.62 2.17 -9.26
C GLN A 41 -14.94 2.56 -7.95
N LEU A 42 -14.18 1.65 -7.32
CA LEU A 42 -13.58 1.87 -6.02
C LEU A 42 -12.49 2.95 -6.11
N GLU A 43 -12.61 3.98 -5.28
CA GLU A 43 -11.69 5.12 -5.22
C GLU A 43 -10.81 5.08 -3.96
N MET A 44 -11.28 4.45 -2.88
CA MET A 44 -10.55 4.33 -1.62
C MET A 44 -10.74 2.93 -1.02
N LEU A 45 -9.63 2.27 -0.73
CA LEU A 45 -9.61 0.99 -0.01
C LEU A 45 -8.74 1.12 1.23
N SER A 46 -9.26 0.68 2.38
CA SER A 46 -8.53 0.56 3.62
C SER A 46 -8.51 -0.92 4.06
N VAL A 47 -7.34 -1.41 4.43
CA VAL A 47 -7.07 -2.83 4.72
C VAL A 47 -6.33 -2.93 6.06
N ALA A 48 -6.79 -3.82 6.93
CA ALA A 48 -6.11 -4.13 8.18
C ALA A 48 -6.20 -5.64 8.47
N PHE A 49 -5.06 -6.27 8.80
CA PHE A 49 -5.00 -7.69 9.21
C PHE A 49 -5.61 -8.67 8.19
N ALA A 50 -5.29 -8.47 6.91
CA ALA A 50 -5.91 -9.22 5.81
C ALA A 50 -4.92 -9.57 4.69
N GLY A 51 -5.19 -10.69 4.01
CA GLY A 51 -4.38 -11.20 2.91
C GLY A 51 -3.37 -12.24 3.37
N ASP A 52 -2.82 -12.97 2.41
CA ASP A 52 -1.85 -14.04 2.61
C ASP A 52 -0.52 -13.75 1.90
N SER A 53 -0.55 -13.01 0.79
CA SER A 53 0.63 -12.72 -0.03
C SER A 53 0.48 -11.46 -0.88
N ASP A 54 1.56 -11.08 -1.57
CA ASP A 54 1.57 -9.97 -2.54
C ASP A 54 0.47 -10.06 -3.62
N GLU A 55 -0.04 -11.24 -3.94
CA GLU A 55 -1.12 -11.43 -4.91
C GLU A 55 -2.38 -10.62 -4.56
N GLY A 56 -2.71 -10.54 -3.27
CA GLY A 56 -3.87 -9.75 -2.81
C GLY A 56 -3.78 -8.29 -3.24
N MET A 57 -2.65 -7.64 -2.97
CA MET A 57 -2.44 -6.25 -3.38
C MET A 57 -2.37 -6.10 -4.92
N LEU A 58 -1.79 -7.08 -5.63
CA LEU A 58 -1.73 -7.08 -7.09
C LEU A 58 -3.12 -7.13 -7.73
N TYR A 59 -4.06 -7.94 -7.22
CA TYR A 59 -5.43 -7.97 -7.71
C TYR A 59 -6.11 -6.60 -7.60
N VAL A 60 -5.91 -5.90 -6.47
CA VAL A 60 -6.44 -4.55 -6.26
C VAL A 60 -5.84 -3.55 -7.25
N LEU A 61 -4.51 -3.49 -7.36
CA LEU A 61 -3.82 -2.52 -8.23
C LEU A 61 -4.20 -2.73 -9.71
N ASN A 62 -4.32 -4.00 -10.12
CA ASN A 62 -4.70 -4.39 -11.47
C ASN A 62 -6.17 -4.12 -11.77
N GLY A 63 -7.09 -4.46 -10.85
CA GLY A 63 -8.53 -4.41 -11.08
C GLY A 63 -9.17 -3.04 -10.82
N CYS A 64 -8.79 -2.37 -9.74
CA CYS A 64 -9.40 -1.10 -9.32
C CYS A 64 -8.81 0.08 -10.12
N LYS A 65 -9.35 0.32 -11.32
CA LYS A 65 -8.85 1.37 -12.23
C LYS A 65 -9.09 2.80 -11.73
N LYS A 66 -10.10 3.03 -10.88
CA LYS A 66 -10.42 4.35 -10.29
C LYS A 66 -9.80 4.58 -8.91
N LEU A 67 -8.97 3.66 -8.43
CA LEU A 67 -8.37 3.75 -7.11
C LEU A 67 -7.51 5.01 -7.00
N LYS A 68 -7.76 5.80 -5.96
CA LYS A 68 -7.02 7.03 -5.65
C LYS A 68 -6.25 6.91 -4.35
N LYS A 69 -6.75 6.14 -3.40
CA LYS A 69 -6.14 5.95 -2.08
C LYS A 69 -6.17 4.48 -1.71
N LEU A 70 -5.01 3.96 -1.30
CA LEU A 70 -4.88 2.64 -0.73
C LEU A 70 -4.14 2.79 0.60
N GLU A 71 -4.76 2.32 1.67
CA GLU A 71 -4.23 2.39 3.03
C GLU A 71 -4.19 0.97 3.58
N ILE A 72 -3.00 0.46 3.88
CA ILE A 72 -2.78 -0.92 4.29
C ILE A 72 -2.01 -0.93 5.60
N ARG A 73 -2.47 -1.74 6.56
CA ARG A 73 -1.71 -2.02 7.76
C ARG A 73 -1.74 -3.49 8.14
N ASP A 74 -0.66 -3.96 8.76
CA ASP A 74 -0.59 -5.28 9.37
C ASP A 74 -0.97 -6.41 8.39
N SER A 75 -0.49 -6.32 7.14
CA SER A 75 -0.83 -7.22 6.03
C SER A 75 0.44 -7.73 5.34
N PRO A 76 0.46 -8.98 4.84
CA PRO A 76 1.65 -9.63 4.25
C PRO A 76 1.93 -9.19 2.80
N PHE A 77 1.87 -7.88 2.54
CA PHE A 77 2.18 -7.29 1.23
C PHE A 77 3.54 -6.61 1.28
N GLY A 78 4.37 -6.89 0.30
CA GLY A 78 5.77 -6.50 0.26
C GLY A 78 6.22 -6.03 -1.11
N ASN A 79 7.50 -6.29 -1.41
CA ASN A 79 8.16 -5.70 -2.55
C ASN A 79 7.62 -6.19 -3.90
N VAL A 80 7.11 -7.42 -4.00
CA VAL A 80 6.61 -7.93 -5.28
C VAL A 80 5.38 -7.12 -5.70
N ALA A 81 4.40 -6.94 -4.81
CA ALA A 81 3.24 -6.10 -5.12
C ALA A 81 3.63 -4.64 -5.32
N LEU A 82 4.53 -4.12 -4.49
CA LEU A 82 4.98 -2.73 -4.58
C LEU A 82 5.62 -2.41 -5.94
N LEU A 83 6.48 -3.30 -6.45
CA LEU A 83 7.36 -3.01 -7.58
C LEU A 83 6.82 -3.47 -8.94
N THR A 84 5.77 -4.30 -8.97
CA THR A 84 5.26 -4.88 -10.23
C THR A 84 4.74 -3.84 -11.22
N ASP A 85 4.00 -2.82 -10.74
CA ASP A 85 3.50 -1.72 -11.58
C ASP A 85 3.66 -0.37 -10.86
N VAL A 86 4.91 0.09 -10.77
CA VAL A 86 5.23 1.36 -10.10
C VAL A 86 4.58 2.57 -10.78
N GLY A 87 4.29 2.47 -12.09
CA GLY A 87 3.59 3.49 -12.86
C GLY A 87 2.18 3.77 -12.36
N LYS A 88 1.51 2.75 -11.79
CA LYS A 88 0.17 2.87 -11.20
C LYS A 88 0.09 4.00 -10.17
N TYR A 89 1.12 4.18 -9.35
CA TYR A 89 1.08 5.14 -8.24
C TYR A 89 1.01 6.60 -8.70
N GLU A 90 1.43 6.93 -9.93
CA GLU A 90 1.25 8.29 -10.48
C GLU A 90 -0.22 8.60 -10.83
N THR A 91 -1.04 7.57 -11.04
CA THR A 91 -2.48 7.73 -11.26
C THR A 91 -3.26 7.90 -9.95
N MET A 92 -2.65 7.45 -8.84
CA MET A 92 -3.22 7.52 -7.50
C MET A 92 -2.88 8.84 -6.82
N ARG A 93 -3.62 9.17 -5.76
CA ARG A 93 -3.26 10.25 -4.84
C ARG A 93 -2.16 9.81 -3.89
N SER A 94 -2.32 8.63 -3.31
CA SER A 94 -1.37 8.12 -2.31
C SER A 94 -1.54 6.62 -2.05
N LEU A 95 -0.46 6.02 -1.54
CA LEU A 95 -0.42 4.71 -0.92
C LEU A 95 0.21 4.85 0.47
N TRP A 96 -0.46 4.31 1.48
CA TRP A 96 0.06 4.16 2.83
C TRP A 96 0.22 2.68 3.15
N MET A 97 1.38 2.29 3.68
CA MET A 97 1.65 0.95 4.18
C MET A 97 2.35 1.04 5.53
N SER A 98 1.87 0.29 6.52
CA SER A 98 2.48 0.23 7.86
C SER A 98 2.46 -1.18 8.41
N SER A 99 3.53 -1.63 9.06
CA SER A 99 3.65 -3.02 9.54
C SER A 99 3.39 -4.04 8.41
N CYS A 100 3.97 -3.78 7.25
CA CYS A 100 3.88 -4.63 6.05
C CYS A 100 5.24 -5.27 5.73
N GLU A 101 5.34 -6.00 4.64
CA GLU A 101 6.54 -6.74 4.22
C GLU A 101 7.43 -5.93 3.27
N VAL A 102 7.18 -4.64 3.10
CA VAL A 102 7.96 -3.75 2.24
C VAL A 102 9.30 -3.42 2.90
N THR A 103 10.39 -3.51 2.13
CA THR A 103 11.74 -3.18 2.58
C THR A 103 12.19 -1.79 2.13
N LEU A 104 13.25 -1.27 2.78
CA LEU A 104 13.87 -0.01 2.39
C LEU A 104 14.40 -0.04 0.94
N GLU A 105 14.97 -1.16 0.49
CA GLU A 105 15.38 -1.38 -0.90
C GLU A 105 14.22 -1.20 -1.88
N GLY A 106 13.05 -1.77 -1.55
CA GLY A 106 11.84 -1.63 -2.34
C GLY A 106 11.42 -0.16 -2.47
N CYS A 107 11.38 0.55 -1.36
CA CYS A 107 11.06 1.98 -1.34
C CYS A 107 12.06 2.83 -2.16
N LYS A 108 13.37 2.58 -2.02
CA LYS A 108 14.41 3.25 -2.81
C LYS A 108 14.26 2.97 -4.30
N THR A 109 13.87 1.76 -4.66
CA THR A 109 13.60 1.37 -6.06
C THR A 109 12.42 2.16 -6.63
N VAL A 110 11.33 2.30 -5.88
CA VAL A 110 10.19 3.15 -6.29
C VAL A 110 10.63 4.59 -6.52
N ALA A 111 11.33 5.19 -5.54
CA ALA A 111 11.78 6.58 -5.63
C ALA A 111 12.69 6.82 -6.86
N LYS A 112 13.60 5.88 -7.13
CA LYS A 112 14.51 5.92 -8.28
C LYS A 112 13.77 5.82 -9.61
N LEU A 113 12.78 4.93 -9.71
CA LEU A 113 12.04 4.72 -10.96
C LEU A 113 11.02 5.83 -11.23
N MET A 114 10.45 6.44 -10.17
CA MET A 114 9.34 7.38 -10.26
C MET A 114 9.64 8.70 -9.52
N PRO A 115 10.48 9.60 -10.11
CA PRO A 115 10.93 10.83 -9.45
C PRO A 115 9.81 11.87 -9.21
N ARG A 116 8.60 11.63 -9.70
CA ARG A 116 7.40 12.46 -9.43
C ARG A 116 6.61 11.99 -8.21
N LEU A 117 7.05 10.92 -7.56
CA LEU A 117 6.52 10.43 -6.30
C LEU A 117 7.48 10.84 -5.19
N ASN A 118 6.95 11.43 -4.12
CA ASN A 118 7.66 11.43 -2.86
C ASN A 118 7.41 10.08 -2.20
N VAL A 119 8.48 9.39 -1.79
CA VAL A 119 8.40 8.17 -0.99
C VAL A 119 8.95 8.51 0.39
N GLU A 120 8.05 8.73 1.35
CA GLU A 120 8.42 9.05 2.72
C GLU A 120 8.45 7.77 3.56
N ILE A 121 9.56 7.56 4.25
CA ILE A 121 9.66 6.57 5.31
C ILE A 121 9.46 7.29 6.64
N ILE A 122 8.62 6.71 7.49
CA ILE A 122 8.26 7.28 8.79
C ILE A 122 8.65 6.24 9.84
N ASN A 123 9.58 6.58 10.73
CA ASN A 123 10.04 5.70 11.80
C ASN A 123 9.96 6.43 13.13
N GLU A 124 8.93 6.15 13.91
CA GLU A 124 8.68 6.83 15.19
C GLU A 124 9.46 6.18 16.34
N SER A 125 10.17 5.08 16.10
CA SER A 125 10.99 4.45 17.13
C SER A 125 12.24 5.29 17.40
N GLU A 126 12.39 5.75 18.65
CA GLU A 126 13.54 6.52 19.16
C GLU A 126 14.87 5.72 19.17
N GLN A 127 14.90 4.51 18.59
CA GLN A 127 16.12 3.72 18.43
C GLN A 127 16.90 4.20 17.21
N VAL A 128 17.38 5.45 17.33
CA VAL A 128 18.55 5.90 16.59
C VAL A 128 19.75 5.18 17.22
N GLU A 129 20.02 3.95 16.79
CA GLU A 129 21.42 3.50 16.79
C GLU A 129 22.13 4.22 15.65
N VAL A 130 22.69 5.36 16.06
CA VAL A 130 23.71 6.14 15.38
C VAL A 130 24.83 5.18 14.94
N GLU A 131 24.96 4.92 13.63
CA GLU A 131 26.21 4.61 12.87
C GLU A 131 26.12 3.52 11.79
N ALA A 132 25.07 2.71 11.69
CA ALA A 132 24.90 1.83 10.53
C ALA A 132 23.95 2.46 9.52
N SER A 133 24.37 2.59 8.25
CA SER A 133 23.41 2.79 7.16
C SER A 133 22.33 1.71 7.29
N PRO A 134 21.04 2.05 7.33
CA PRO A 134 19.98 1.07 7.52
C PRO A 134 20.12 -0.03 6.46
N ASP A 135 20.08 -1.29 6.91
CA ASP A 135 20.15 -2.44 6.01
C ASP A 135 18.98 -2.33 5.02
N ASP A 136 19.29 -2.30 3.72
CA ASP A 136 18.30 -2.18 2.65
C ASP A 136 17.28 -3.32 2.66
N ARG A 137 17.64 -4.46 3.28
CA ARG A 137 16.75 -5.61 3.46
C ARG A 137 15.76 -5.45 4.62
N GLN A 138 15.94 -4.46 5.48
CA GLN A 138 15.05 -4.23 6.61
C GLN A 138 13.68 -3.74 6.15
N LYS A 139 12.63 -4.27 6.79
CA LYS A 139 11.25 -3.79 6.61
C LYS A 139 11.12 -2.38 7.16
N VAL A 140 10.43 -1.51 6.44
CA VAL A 140 10.11 -0.17 6.93
C VAL A 140 8.91 -0.22 7.87
N GLU A 141 8.94 0.55 8.96
CA GLU A 141 7.80 0.62 9.90
C GLU A 141 6.56 1.16 9.19
N LYS A 142 6.71 2.32 8.54
CA LYS A 142 5.68 2.99 7.76
C LYS A 142 6.29 3.58 6.49
N MET A 143 5.56 3.43 5.39
CA MET A 143 5.85 4.08 4.12
C MET A 143 4.61 4.83 3.65
N TYR A 144 4.82 6.06 3.21
CA TYR A 144 3.82 6.87 2.57
C TYR A 144 4.35 7.39 1.25
N LEU A 145 3.77 6.92 0.14
CA LEU A 145 4.06 7.47 -1.17
C LEU A 145 2.89 8.30 -1.69
N TYR A 146 3.22 9.39 -2.37
CA TYR A 146 2.23 10.26 -2.99
C TYR A 146 2.85 11.01 -4.16
N ARG A 147 2.04 11.22 -5.21
CA ARG A 147 2.48 12.02 -6.36
C ARG A 147 2.53 13.50 -5.99
N THR A 148 3.52 14.21 -6.53
CA THR A 148 3.72 15.64 -6.30
C THR A 148 4.17 16.33 -7.58
N LEU A 149 3.82 17.62 -7.71
CA LEU A 149 4.35 18.50 -8.76
C LEU A 149 5.48 19.40 -8.27
N VAL A 150 5.70 19.45 -6.95
CA VAL A 150 6.65 20.37 -6.29
C VAL A 150 7.84 19.66 -5.66
N GLY A 151 7.88 18.32 -5.75
CA GLY A 151 8.94 17.50 -5.16
C GLY A 151 8.82 17.35 -3.63
N PRO A 152 9.92 17.01 -2.94
CA PRO A 152 9.98 16.80 -1.50
C PRO A 152 9.53 18.02 -0.68
N ARG A 153 8.82 17.76 0.41
CA ARG A 153 8.41 18.80 1.36
C ARG A 153 9.60 19.25 2.22
N ARG A 154 9.53 20.47 2.76
CA ARG A 154 10.63 21.11 3.53
C ARG A 154 10.39 21.14 5.04
N ASP A 155 9.28 20.58 5.49
CA ASP A 155 8.78 20.60 6.87
C ASP A 155 8.73 19.19 7.47
N ALA A 156 9.55 18.27 6.95
CA ALA A 156 9.67 16.93 7.50
C ALA A 156 10.27 16.99 8.91
N PRO A 157 9.62 16.39 9.93
CA PRO A 157 10.25 16.21 11.22
C PRO A 157 11.35 15.14 11.11
N ASP A 158 12.24 15.07 12.10
CA ASP A 158 13.46 14.25 12.05
C ASP A 158 13.20 12.73 11.90
N PHE A 159 12.00 12.26 12.25
CA PHE A 159 11.57 10.86 12.10
C PHE A 159 10.99 10.53 10.72
N VAL A 160 11.00 11.48 9.78
CA VAL A 160 10.53 11.30 8.41
C VAL A 160 11.63 11.68 7.43
N TRP A 161 11.94 10.78 6.50
CA TRP A 161 12.85 11.08 5.39
C TRP A 161 12.21 10.72 4.04
N THR A 162 12.40 11.59 3.06
CA THR A 162 12.00 11.35 1.68
C THR A 162 13.16 10.72 0.91
N LEU A 163 12.91 9.60 0.23
CA LEU A 163 13.86 8.90 -0.64
C LEU A 163 13.97 9.52 -2.04
#